data_AF-A0A0A9ETB1-F1
#
_entry.id   AF-A0A0A9ETB1-F1
#
_cell.length_a   1.000
_cell.length_b   1.000
_cell.length_c   1.000
_cell.angle_alpha   90.00
_cell.angle_beta   90.00
_cell.angle_gamma   90.00
#
_symmetry.space_group_name_H-M   'P 1'
#
loop_
_entity.id
_entity.type
_entity.pdbx_description
1 polymer ?
#
loop_
_entity_poly.entity_id
_entity_poly.type
_entity_poly.pdbx_seq_one_letter_code
_entity_poly.pdbx_strand_id
1 'polypeptide(L)'
;MAVALGGRVAEEVIFGQENVTTGASNDFMQVSRVARQMVERFGFSKKIGQVAIGGPGGNPFLGQQMSSQKDYSMATADVVDAEVRELVEKAYARATQIITTHIDILHKLAQLLIEKETVDGEEFMSLFIDGQAELFVA
;
A
#
# COMPACT_ATOMS: atom_id res chain seq x y z
N MET A 1 3.57 -1.06 -0.98
CA MET A 1 2.34 -0.36 -0.52
C MET A 1 1.60 0.33 -1.66
N ALA A 2 2.27 1.14 -2.50
CA ALA A 2 1.60 1.81 -3.64
C ALA A 2 0.80 0.84 -4.54
N VAL A 3 1.34 -0.36 -4.83
CA VAL A 3 0.63 -1.41 -5.59
C VAL A 3 -0.70 -1.78 -4.95
N ALA A 4 -0.73 -2.07 -3.65
CA ALA A 4 -1.96 -2.44 -2.92
C ALA A 4 -2.99 -1.30 -2.91
N LEU A 5 -2.53 -0.04 -2.86
CA LEU A 5 -3.42 1.13 -2.95
C LEU A 5 -3.87 1.44 -4.39
N GLY A 6 -3.26 0.80 -5.40
CA GLY A 6 -3.46 1.11 -6.81
C GLY A 6 -4.91 0.94 -7.26
N GLY A 7 -5.58 -0.14 -6.84
CA GLY A 7 -7.00 -0.38 -7.18
C GLY A 7 -7.91 0.71 -6.61
N ARG A 8 -7.77 1.01 -5.32
CA ARG A 8 -8.55 2.07 -4.64
C ARG A 8 -8.34 3.45 -5.27
N VAL A 9 -7.10 3.76 -5.63
CA VAL A 9 -6.72 5.02 -6.28
C VAL A 9 -7.28 5.09 -7.69
N ALA A 10 -7.20 4.00 -8.46
CA ALA A 10 -7.77 3.94 -9.81
C ALA A 10 -9.28 4.20 -9.78
N GLU A 11 -10.01 3.56 -8.86
CA GLU A 11 -11.44 3.83 -8.67
C GLU A 11 -11.71 5.31 -8.35
N GLU A 12 -10.94 5.90 -7.43
CA GLU A 12 -11.14 7.29 -7.03
C GLU A 12 -10.87 8.27 -8.18
N VAL A 13 -9.81 8.05 -8.93
CA VAL A 13 -9.41 8.91 -10.05
C VAL A 13 -10.43 8.85 -11.18
N ILE A 14 -11.02 7.68 -11.45
CA ILE A 14 -11.95 7.47 -12.56
C ILE A 14 -13.39 7.81 -12.18
N PHE A 15 -13.84 7.40 -11.00
CA PHE A 15 -15.25 7.48 -10.59
C PHE A 15 -15.53 8.57 -9.55
N GLY A 16 -14.51 9.20 -8.96
CA GLY A 16 -14.66 10.18 -7.88
C GLY A 16 -14.72 9.55 -6.49
N GLN A 17 -14.52 10.37 -5.45
CA GLN A 17 -14.43 9.93 -4.05
C GLN A 17 -15.73 9.32 -3.52
N GLU A 18 -16.86 9.77 -4.04
CA GLU A 18 -18.19 9.31 -3.67
C GLU A 18 -18.56 7.92 -4.24
N ASN A 19 -17.83 7.43 -5.24
CA ASN A 19 -18.14 6.19 -5.98
C ASN A 19 -17.11 5.07 -5.77
N VAL A 20 -16.39 5.13 -4.65
CA VAL A 20 -15.34 4.18 -4.31
C VAL A 20 -15.94 2.92 -3.70
N THR A 21 -15.36 1.75 -3.99
CA THR A 21 -15.95 0.47 -3.56
C THR A 21 -15.31 -0.06 -2.27
N THR A 22 -15.93 -1.08 -1.68
CA THR A 22 -15.37 -1.82 -0.53
C THR A 22 -14.32 -2.87 -0.93
N GLY A 23 -14.01 -3.02 -2.22
CA GLY A 23 -13.12 -4.06 -2.75
C GLY A 23 -11.69 -3.99 -2.22
N ALA A 24 -11.20 -2.79 -1.90
CA ALA A 24 -9.85 -2.55 -1.39
C ALA A 24 -9.66 -2.86 0.11
N SER A 25 -10.64 -3.45 0.79
CA SER A 25 -10.58 -3.72 2.25
C SER A 25 -9.35 -4.55 2.64
N ASN A 26 -9.06 -5.63 1.90
CA ASN A 26 -7.90 -6.46 2.17
C ASN A 26 -6.58 -5.73 1.92
N ASP A 27 -6.52 -4.86 0.91
CA ASP A 27 -5.36 -4.04 0.62
C ASP A 27 -5.07 -3.05 1.75
N PHE A 28 -6.10 -2.41 2.32
CA PHE A 28 -5.94 -1.53 3.47
C PHE A 28 -5.40 -2.25 4.70
N MET A 29 -5.86 -3.47 4.97
CA MET A 29 -5.31 -4.28 6.06
C MET A 29 -3.83 -4.60 5.84
N GLN A 30 -3.46 -5.00 4.62
CA GLN A 30 -2.07 -5.29 4.28
C GLN A 30 -1.19 -4.04 4.38
N VAL A 31 -1.64 -2.91 3.83
CA VAL A 31 -0.93 -1.63 3.88
C VAL A 31 -0.70 -1.20 5.34
N SER A 32 -1.74 -1.25 6.17
CA SER A 32 -1.65 -0.88 7.59
C SER A 32 -0.67 -1.78 8.34
N ARG A 33 -0.72 -3.09 8.10
CA ARG A 33 0.19 -4.07 8.72
C ARG A 33 1.64 -3.82 8.32
N VAL A 34 1.90 -3.64 7.03
CA VAL A 34 3.26 -3.42 6.51
C VAL A 34 3.82 -2.10 7.02
N ALA A 35 3.06 -1.00 6.94
CA ALA A 35 3.49 0.30 7.46
C ALA A 35 3.81 0.24 8.96
N ARG A 36 2.97 -0.44 9.76
CA ARG A 36 3.24 -0.62 11.18
C ARG A 36 4.51 -1.44 11.42
N GLN A 37 4.75 -2.52 10.68
CA GLN A 37 5.99 -3.29 10.79
C GLN A 37 7.23 -2.48 10.40
N MET A 38 7.13 -1.64 9.36
CA MET A 38 8.23 -0.75 8.95
C MET A 38 8.65 0.16 10.10
N VAL A 39 7.68 0.75 10.80
CA VAL A 39 7.91 1.66 11.92
C VAL A 39 8.36 0.93 13.18
N GLU A 40 7.64 -0.12 13.59
CA GLU A 40 7.84 -0.79 14.87
C GLU A 40 9.01 -1.80 14.86
N ARG A 41 9.33 -2.40 13.72
CA ARG A 41 10.30 -3.53 13.66
C ARG A 41 11.50 -3.28 12.77
N PHE A 42 11.36 -2.46 11.73
CA PHE A 42 12.39 -2.30 10.70
C PHE A 42 13.09 -0.93 10.73
N GLY A 43 12.79 -0.08 11.72
CA GLY A 43 13.50 1.18 11.92
C GLY A 43 13.24 2.25 10.87
N PHE A 44 12.07 2.22 10.20
CA PHE A 44 11.72 3.21 9.16
C PHE A 44 11.27 4.57 9.71
N SER A 45 11.24 4.74 11.03
CA SER A 45 10.99 6.03 11.65
C SER A 45 12.29 6.62 12.20
N LYS A 46 12.61 7.86 11.79
CA LYS A 46 13.74 8.61 12.36
C LYS A 46 13.47 9.03 13.81
N LYS A 47 12.20 9.22 14.19
CA LYS A 47 11.79 9.64 15.54
C LYS A 47 11.93 8.50 16.55
N ILE A 48 11.67 7.28 16.11
CA ILE A 48 11.82 6.06 16.93
C ILE A 48 13.27 5.55 16.86
N GLY A 49 13.90 5.66 15.70
CA GLY A 49 15.27 5.21 15.46
C GLY A 49 15.34 3.75 15.02
N GLN A 50 16.57 3.22 14.99
CA GLN A 50 16.88 1.85 14.55
C GLN A 50 16.66 0.82 15.67
N VAL A 51 15.45 0.81 16.25
CA VAL A 51 15.08 -0.09 17.35
C VAL A 51 13.77 -0.80 17.04
N ALA A 52 13.66 -2.05 17.49
CA ALA A 52 12.40 -2.77 17.46
C ALA A 52 11.60 -2.50 18.74
N ILE A 53 10.35 -2.08 18.59
CA ILE A 53 9.40 -1.80 19.68
C ILE A 53 8.11 -2.60 19.46
N GLY A 54 7.44 -3.06 20.53
CA GLY A 54 6.12 -3.70 20.41
C GLY A 54 6.08 -5.04 19.66
N GLY A 55 7.14 -5.85 19.76
CA GLY A 55 7.11 -7.25 19.33
C GLY A 55 6.58 -8.17 20.43
N PRO A 56 6.13 -9.40 20.11
CA PRO A 56 5.91 -10.41 21.12
C PRO A 56 7.25 -10.73 21.79
N GLY A 57 7.56 -10.09 22.91
CA GLY A 57 8.66 -10.44 23.80
C GLY A 57 8.40 -11.74 24.57
N GLY A 58 7.59 -12.65 24.02
CA GLY A 58 7.19 -13.91 24.63
C GLY A 58 7.96 -15.08 24.00
N ASN A 59 8.62 -15.85 24.85
CA ASN A 59 9.23 -17.13 24.50
C ASN A 59 8.22 -18.00 23.71
N PRO A 60 8.55 -18.55 22.51
CA PRO A 60 7.63 -19.37 21.69
C PRO A 60 7.01 -20.58 22.42
N PHE A 61 7.55 -20.94 23.58
CA PHE A 61 7.12 -22.02 24.47
C PHE A 61 6.03 -21.66 25.48
N LEU A 62 5.73 -20.37 25.68
CA LEU A 62 4.68 -19.92 26.58
C LEU A 62 3.47 -19.52 25.73
N GLY A 63 2.43 -20.36 25.78
CA GLY A 63 1.26 -20.30 24.92
C GLY A 63 0.62 -18.92 24.76
N GLN A 64 -0.14 -18.79 23.66
CA GLN A 64 -0.82 -17.62 23.07
C GLN A 64 -1.72 -16.74 23.98
N GLN A 65 -1.58 -16.76 25.30
CA GLN A 65 -2.50 -16.14 26.26
C GLN A 65 -1.93 -15.03 27.14
N MET A 66 -0.68 -14.60 26.96
CA MET A 66 -0.23 -13.35 27.59
C MET A 66 -0.45 -12.19 26.63
N SER A 67 -1.45 -11.38 26.99
CA SER A 67 -1.77 -10.04 26.48
C SER A 67 -0.64 -9.38 25.68
N SER A 68 -0.89 -9.13 24.39
CA SER A 68 -0.13 -8.20 23.55
C SER A 68 -0.30 -6.77 24.06
N GLN A 69 0.16 -6.50 25.28
CA GLN A 69 0.25 -5.14 25.79
C GLN A 69 1.43 -4.51 25.07
N LYS A 70 1.18 -3.38 24.40
CA LYS A 70 2.24 -2.62 23.73
C LYS A 70 3.30 -2.27 24.79
N ASP A 71 4.50 -2.83 24.67
CA ASP A 71 5.64 -2.58 25.57
C ASP A 71 6.24 -1.17 25.41
N TYR A 72 5.42 -0.17 25.06
CA TYR A 72 5.86 1.21 24.85
C TYR A 72 4.81 2.22 25.32
N SER A 73 5.27 3.42 25.67
CA SER A 73 4.43 4.48 26.24
C SER A 73 3.35 4.97 25.27
N MET A 74 2.28 5.60 25.78
CA MET A 74 1.26 6.25 24.93
C MET A 74 1.89 7.29 23.98
N ALA A 75 2.86 8.07 24.46
CA ALA A 75 3.57 9.02 23.61
C ALA A 75 4.31 8.33 22.46
N THR A 76 4.87 7.14 22.68
CA THR A 76 5.47 6.33 21.62
C THR A 76 4.41 5.79 20.66
N ALA A 77 3.23 5.40 21.17
CA ALA A 77 2.12 4.94 20.35
C ALA A 77 1.63 6.02 19.37
N ASP A 78 1.47 7.25 19.86
CA ASP A 78 1.06 8.39 19.03
C ASP A 78 2.09 8.67 17.92
N VAL A 79 3.39 8.56 18.24
CA VAL A 79 4.46 8.67 17.24
C VAL A 79 4.37 7.55 16.20
N VAL A 80 4.15 6.30 16.61
CA VAL A 80 3.99 5.18 15.68
C VAL A 80 2.81 5.43 14.73
N ASP A 81 1.65 5.81 15.27
CA ASP A 81 0.44 6.00 14.47
C ASP A 81 0.62 7.16 13.47
N ALA A 82 1.31 8.24 13.86
CA ALA A 82 1.66 9.34 12.97
C ALA A 82 2.61 8.92 11.84
N GLU A 83 3.66 8.15 12.13
CA GLU A 83 4.63 7.68 11.12
C GLU A 83 3.99 6.66 10.16
N VAL A 84 3.12 5.79 10.67
CA VAL A 84 2.33 4.87 9.85
C VAL A 84 1.45 5.65 8.87
N ARG A 85 0.75 6.68 9.36
CA ARG A 85 -0.08 7.53 8.50
C ARG A 85 0.73 8.19 7.40
N GLU A 86 1.88 8.77 7.73
CA GLU A 86 2.77 9.42 6.77
C GLU A 86 3.27 8.44 5.69
N LEU A 87 3.62 7.21 6.08
CA LEU A 87 4.03 6.17 5.12
C LEU A 87 2.90 5.79 4.16
N VAL A 88 1.68 5.65 4.67
CA VAL A 88 0.50 5.31 3.86
C VAL A 88 0.15 6.47 2.93
N GLU A 89 0.17 7.71 3.41
CA GLU A 89 -0.08 8.91 2.60
C GLU A 89 0.94 9.05 1.45
N LYS A 90 2.23 8.81 1.72
CA LYS A 90 3.27 8.79 0.67
C LYS A 90 3.01 7.71 -0.38
N ALA A 91 2.63 6.51 0.05
CA ALA A 91 2.32 5.41 -0.85
C ALA A 91 1.07 5.70 -1.70
N TYR A 92 0.04 6.32 -1.10
CA TYR A 92 -1.18 6.75 -1.77
C TYR A 92 -0.88 7.84 -2.80
N ALA A 93 -0.10 8.85 -2.44
CA ALA A 93 0.32 9.91 -3.35
C ALA A 93 1.12 9.37 -4.53
N ARG A 94 2.04 8.41 -4.28
CA ARG A 94 2.80 7.74 -5.35
C ARG A 94 1.89 6.94 -6.28
N ALA A 95 0.95 6.18 -5.75
CA ALA A 95 -0.01 5.45 -6.56
C ALA A 95 -0.87 6.40 -7.40
N THR A 96 -1.35 7.50 -6.79
CA THR A 96 -2.13 8.54 -7.49
C THR A 96 -1.33 9.11 -8.65
N GLN A 97 -0.08 9.51 -8.41
CA GLN A 97 0.78 10.03 -9.46
C GLN A 97 0.93 9.03 -10.62
N ILE A 98 1.25 7.77 -10.34
CA ILE A 98 1.43 6.74 -11.37
C ILE A 98 0.15 6.57 -12.19
N ILE A 99 -1.00 6.42 -11.53
CA ILE A 99 -2.30 6.24 -12.20
C ILE A 99 -2.64 7.47 -13.05
N THR A 100 -2.48 8.68 -12.53
CA THR A 100 -2.79 9.90 -13.28
C THR A 100 -1.83 10.14 -14.45
N THR A 101 -0.55 9.77 -14.31
CA THR A 101 0.45 9.91 -15.37
C THR A 101 0.16 8.97 -16.54
N HIS A 102 -0.38 7.79 -16.28
CA HIS A 102 -0.64 6.74 -17.27
C HIS A 102 -2.14 6.45 -17.44
N ILE A 103 -2.97 7.50 -17.31
CA ILE A 103 -4.43 7.39 -17.33
C ILE A 103 -4.95 6.80 -18.66
N ASP A 104 -4.28 7.11 -19.77
CA ASP A 104 -4.60 6.61 -21.10
C ASP A 104 -4.38 5.09 -21.19
N ILE A 105 -3.29 4.59 -20.60
CA ILE A 105 -2.99 3.16 -20.51
C ILE A 105 -4.01 2.45 -19.64
N LEU A 106 -4.42 3.04 -18.51
CA LEU A 106 -5.47 2.49 -17.66
C LEU A 106 -6.78 2.31 -18.45
N HIS A 107 -7.19 3.30 -19.24
CA HIS A 107 -8.38 3.20 -20.08
C HIS A 107 -8.26 2.14 -21.18
N LYS A 108 -7.12 2.08 -21.88
CA LYS A 108 -6.87 1.05 -22.90
C LYS A 108 -6.91 -0.36 -22.31
N LEU A 109 -6.28 -0.55 -21.16
CA LEU A 109 -6.28 -1.83 -20.46
C LEU A 109 -7.70 -2.23 -20.02
N ALA A 110 -8.48 -1.29 -19.47
CA ALA A 110 -9.86 -1.55 -19.07
C ALA A 110 -10.71 -2.00 -20.27
N GLN A 111 -10.58 -1.32 -21.42
CA GLN A 111 -11.27 -1.70 -22.65
C GLN A 111 -10.87 -3.10 -23.10
N LEU A 112 -9.56 -3.40 -23.09
CA LEU A 112 -9.04 -4.71 -23.49
C LEU A 112 -9.54 -5.83 -22.57
N LEU A 113 -9.59 -5.59 -21.25
CA LEU A 113 -10.13 -6.53 -20.27
C LEU A 113 -11.64 -6.74 -20.41
N ILE A 114 -12.41 -5.73 -20.83
CA ILE A 114 -13.84 -5.89 -21.15
C ILE A 114 -14.01 -6.83 -22.35
N GLU A 115 -13.12 -6.74 -23.35
CA GLU A 115 -13.20 -7.55 -24.57
C GLU A 115 -12.70 -8.99 -24.36
N LYS A 116 -11.62 -9.16 -23.61
CA LYS A 116 -10.91 -10.45 -23.49
C LYS A 116 -11.06 -11.14 -22.15
N GLU A 117 -11.58 -10.46 -21.13
CA GLU A 117 -11.65 -10.89 -19.71
C GLU A 117 -10.28 -11.06 -19.03
N THR A 118 -9.27 -11.54 -19.76
CA THR A 118 -7.89 -11.73 -19.32
C THR A 118 -6.93 -11.06 -20.30
N VAL A 119 -5.90 -10.43 -19.77
CA VAL A 119 -4.79 -9.82 -20.53
C VAL A 119 -3.50 -10.39 -19.97
N ASP A 120 -2.65 -10.94 -20.83
CA ASP A 120 -1.36 -11.47 -20.40
C ASP A 120 -0.31 -10.36 -20.20
N GLY A 121 0.86 -10.74 -19.68
CA GLY A 121 1.93 -9.78 -19.40
C GLY A 121 2.50 -9.13 -20.66
N GLU A 122 2.59 -9.84 -21.78
CA GLU A 122 3.15 -9.30 -23.03
C GLU A 122 2.18 -8.30 -23.66
N GLU A 123 0.89 -8.64 -23.68
CA GLU A 123 -0.19 -7.75 -24.11
C GLU A 123 -0.25 -6.49 -23.24
N PHE A 124 -0.18 -6.63 -21.92
CA PHE A 124 -0.13 -5.48 -21.01
C PHE A 124 1.07 -4.57 -21.31
N MET A 125 2.26 -5.15 -21.51
CA MET A 125 3.49 -4.39 -21.80
C MET A 125 3.42 -3.67 -23.14
N SER A 126 2.74 -4.23 -24.15
CA SER A 126 2.57 -3.58 -25.45
C SER A 126 1.83 -2.24 -25.35
N LEU A 127 0.90 -2.10 -24.40
CA LEU A 127 0.15 -0.86 -24.16
C LEU A 127 1.06 0.31 -23.74
N PHE A 128 2.18 0.02 -23.06
CA PHE A 128 3.16 1.04 -22.63
C PHE A 128 4.06 1.50 -23.78
N ILE A 129 4.43 0.57 -24.67
CA ILE A 129 5.25 0.86 -25.86
C ILE A 129 4.47 1.76 -26.81
N ASP A 130 3.20 1.42 -27.08
CA ASP A 130 2.32 2.18 -27.96
C ASP A 130 1.92 3.54 -27.37
N GLY A 131 1.89 3.65 -26.04
CA GLY A 131 1.61 4.89 -25.32
C GLY A 131 2.80 5.87 -25.22
N GLN A 132 3.98 5.52 -25.75
CA GLN A 132 5.24 6.26 -25.52
C GLN A 132 5.53 6.51 -24.03
N ALA A 133 5.04 5.64 -23.15
CA ALA A 133 5.23 5.80 -21.71
C ALA A 133 6.63 5.31 -21.30
N GLU A 134 7.31 6.06 -20.43
CA GLU A 134 8.55 5.58 -19.83
C GLU A 134 8.26 4.35 -18.97
N LEU A 135 8.86 3.23 -19.34
CA LEU A 135 8.92 2.04 -18.50
C LEU A 135 9.86 2.34 -17.35
N PHE A 136 9.32 2.53 -16.14
CA PHE A 136 10.11 2.52 -14.91
C PHE A 136 10.53 1.07 -14.62
N VAL A 137 11.54 0.58 -15.34
CA VAL A 137 12.24 -0.66 -14.98
C VAL A 137 13.22 -0.30 -13.88
N ALA A 138 12.95 -0.78 -12.66
CA ALA A 138 13.87 -0.68 -11.53
C ALA A 138 14.96 -1.76 -11.61
#